data_AF-Q9HJL8-F1
#
_entry.id   AF-Q9HJL8-F1
#
_cell.length_a   1.000
_cell.length_b   1.000
_cell.length_c   1.000
_cell.angle_alpha   90.00
_cell.angle_beta   90.00
_cell.angle_gamma   90.00
#
_symmetry.space_group_name_H-M   'P 1'
#
loop_
_entity.id
_entity.type
_entity.pdbx_description
1 polymer ?
#
loop_
_entity_poly.entity_id
_entity_poly.type
_entity_poly.pdbx_seq_one_letter_code
_entity_poly.pdbx_strand_id
1 'polypeptide(L)'
;MQEKIRRKSSQPVYLYGMKNMLRIGNKLYTRTSKNKKVYGEDIIRFEHANYREWRPDRSKLAAAILKGLHNMPIGESSSILYLGASTGTTVSHVSDIAPSGRIYAVEVAYEPFSKLLDLAEQRDNIYPILEDANLPERYRFFVDHVDVIYQDISQRNQIAIFKRNMDEFQPRSAFLVLKTRSIASTEDAKTILRKTIEQLSSYNIREVIDLSPYDTDHYLILVDAKGVRR
;
A
#
# COMPACT_ATOMS: atom_id res chain seq x y z
N MET A 1 37.68 11.83 3.91
CA MET A 1 36.65 11.63 4.95
C MET A 1 35.22 11.42 4.40
N GLN A 2 34.99 11.46 3.08
CA GLN A 2 33.65 11.20 2.48
C GLN A 2 33.42 9.73 2.06
N GLU A 3 34.48 8.91 1.96
CA GLU A 3 34.37 7.52 1.49
C GLU A 3 33.93 6.51 2.58
N LYS A 4 34.07 6.87 3.86
CA LYS A 4 33.63 6.02 5.00
C LYS A 4 32.12 6.10 5.29
N ILE A 5 31.41 7.10 4.79
CA ILE A 5 29.97 7.26 5.06
C ILE A 5 29.11 6.43 4.08
N ARG A 6 29.59 6.18 2.85
CA ARG A 6 28.85 5.41 1.84
C ARG A 6 28.85 3.89 2.07
N ARG A 7 29.76 3.34 2.88
CA ARG A 7 29.90 1.89 3.09
C ARG A 7 28.90 1.30 4.10
N LYS A 8 28.20 2.11 4.89
CA LYS A 8 27.15 1.60 5.81
C LYS A 8 25.84 1.23 5.11
N SER A 9 25.57 1.73 3.90
CA SER A 9 24.22 1.61 3.32
C SER A 9 23.87 0.18 2.88
N SER A 10 24.85 -0.69 2.62
CA SER A 10 24.59 -2.06 2.13
C SER A 10 24.32 -3.10 3.22
N GLN A 11 24.38 -2.74 4.51
CA GLN A 11 24.05 -3.71 5.54
C GLN A 11 22.54 -4.04 5.52
N PRO A 12 22.16 -5.32 5.59
CA PRO A 12 20.77 -5.71 5.74
C PRO A 12 20.16 -5.17 7.02
N VAL A 13 18.97 -4.55 6.94
CA VAL A 13 18.24 -3.98 8.07
C VAL A 13 16.78 -4.39 7.99
N TYR A 14 16.25 -4.96 9.08
CA TYR A 14 14.82 -5.19 9.22
C TYR A 14 14.09 -3.87 9.47
N LEU A 15 12.96 -3.67 8.81
CA LEU A 15 12.17 -2.45 8.92
C LEU A 15 11.00 -2.64 9.91
N TYR A 16 10.65 -1.57 10.62
CA TYR A 16 9.49 -1.51 11.52
C TYR A 16 9.46 -2.61 12.60
N GLY A 17 10.63 -3.14 12.99
CA GLY A 17 10.72 -4.25 13.95
C GLY A 17 10.22 -5.60 13.43
N MET A 18 9.95 -5.73 12.12
CA MET A 18 9.41 -6.94 11.50
C MET A 18 10.45 -7.65 10.65
N LYS A 19 10.54 -8.99 10.77
CA LYS A 19 11.39 -9.81 9.90
C LYS A 19 10.86 -9.92 8.46
N ASN A 20 9.58 -9.60 8.25
CA ASN A 20 8.95 -9.70 6.93
C ASN A 20 9.35 -8.58 5.97
N MET A 21 10.02 -7.53 6.47
CA MET A 21 10.47 -6.39 5.66
C MET A 21 11.97 -6.18 5.84
N LEU A 22 12.72 -6.32 4.74
CA LEU A 22 14.17 -6.23 4.73
C LEU A 22 14.61 -5.13 3.76
N ARG A 23 15.57 -4.31 4.18
CA ARG A 23 16.26 -3.36 3.32
C ARG A 23 17.73 -3.72 3.21
N ILE A 24 18.26 -3.74 2.00
CA ILE A 24 19.70 -3.92 1.74
C ILE A 24 20.11 -2.82 0.76
N GLY A 25 20.92 -1.86 1.17
CA GLY A 25 21.23 -0.72 0.30
C GLY A 25 20.01 0.17 0.08
N ASN A 26 19.69 0.36 -1.19
CA ASN A 26 18.50 1.07 -1.65
C ASN A 26 17.42 0.11 -2.17
N LYS A 27 17.58 -1.19 -1.95
CA LYS A 27 16.59 -2.20 -2.33
C LYS A 27 15.75 -2.60 -1.12
N LEU A 28 14.45 -2.73 -1.37
CA LEU A 28 13.46 -3.20 -0.40
C LEU A 28 13.07 -4.64 -0.75
N TYR A 29 12.79 -5.46 0.25
CA TYR A 29 12.36 -6.83 0.06
C TYR A 29 11.27 -7.23 1.05
N THR A 30 10.41 -8.16 0.64
CA THR A 30 9.45 -8.82 1.54
C THR A 30 9.76 -10.31 1.65
N ARG A 31 9.63 -10.85 2.87
CA ARG A 31 9.84 -12.27 3.13
C ARG A 31 8.73 -13.09 2.47
N THR A 32 9.09 -14.08 1.66
CA THR A 32 8.11 -14.94 1.00
C THR A 32 8.26 -16.39 1.46
N SER A 33 7.13 -17.05 1.72
CA SER A 33 7.07 -18.52 1.82
C SER A 33 6.95 -19.18 0.44
N LYS A 34 6.50 -18.43 -0.57
CA LYS A 34 6.29 -18.89 -1.94
C LYS A 34 7.54 -18.53 -2.74
N ASN A 35 8.33 -19.53 -3.14
CA ASN A 35 9.54 -19.33 -3.96
C ASN A 35 9.20 -19.09 -5.44
N LYS A 36 8.27 -18.18 -5.72
CA LYS A 36 7.77 -17.84 -7.06
C LYS A 36 7.80 -16.33 -7.24
N LYS A 37 8.23 -15.90 -8.43
CA LYS A 37 8.15 -14.50 -8.86
C LYS A 37 6.70 -14.19 -9.24
N VAL A 38 6.23 -12.97 -8.95
CA VAL A 38 4.86 -12.53 -9.32
C VAL A 38 4.88 -11.67 -10.58
N TYR A 39 5.85 -10.78 -10.72
CA TYR A 39 5.96 -9.85 -11.85
C TYR A 39 7.39 -9.78 -12.42
N GLY A 40 8.24 -10.77 -12.08
CA GLY A 40 9.61 -10.90 -12.58
C GLY A 40 10.69 -10.38 -11.63
N GLU A 41 10.32 -9.94 -10.43
CA GLU A 41 11.22 -9.49 -9.38
C GLU A 41 12.24 -10.54 -8.94
N ASP A 42 13.38 -10.11 -8.42
CA ASP A 42 14.40 -11.05 -7.93
C ASP A 42 14.04 -11.63 -6.58
N ILE A 43 14.46 -12.87 -6.36
CA ILE A 43 14.32 -13.56 -5.08
C ILE A 43 15.73 -13.85 -4.59
N ILE A 44 16.04 -13.35 -3.40
CA ILE A 44 17.31 -13.61 -2.72
C ILE A 44 17.07 -14.48 -1.50
N ARG A 45 18.11 -15.20 -1.08
CA ARG A 45 18.13 -15.87 0.21
C ARG A 45 18.90 -15.00 1.20
N PHE A 46 18.28 -14.69 2.32
CA PHE A 46 18.92 -14.00 3.44
C PHE A 46 18.61 -14.76 4.72
N GLU A 47 19.66 -15.12 5.46
CA GLU A 47 19.60 -16.08 6.57
C GLU A 47 18.88 -17.38 6.14
N HIS A 48 17.80 -17.74 6.82
CA HIS A 48 17.03 -18.97 6.60
C HIS A 48 15.73 -18.75 5.81
N ALA A 49 15.56 -17.59 5.15
CA ALA A 49 14.34 -17.26 4.42
C ALA A 49 14.60 -16.68 3.03
N ASN A 50 13.59 -16.81 2.17
CA ASN A 50 13.57 -16.18 0.86
C ASN A 50 12.92 -14.80 0.95
N TYR A 51 13.47 -13.85 0.20
CA TYR A 51 13.01 -12.47 0.15
C TYR A 51 12.85 -12.03 -1.30
N ARG A 52 11.67 -11.50 -1.65
CA ARG A 52 11.39 -10.97 -3.01
C ARG A 52 11.66 -9.49 -3.03
N GLU A 53 12.36 -9.02 -4.06
CA GLU A 53 12.64 -7.60 -4.27
C GLU A 53 11.33 -6.85 -4.52
N TRP A 54 11.06 -5.84 -3.71
CA TRP A 54 9.92 -4.97 -3.85
C TRP A 54 10.35 -3.67 -4.54
N ARG A 55 9.99 -3.56 -5.82
CA ARG A 55 10.47 -2.48 -6.68
C ARG A 55 9.66 -1.19 -6.46
N PRO A 56 10.31 -0.06 -6.11
CA PRO A 56 9.60 1.20 -5.85
C PRO A 56 9.00 1.84 -7.10
N ASP A 57 9.55 1.57 -8.29
CA ASP A 57 8.97 2.02 -9.58
C ASP A 57 7.71 1.23 -9.98
N ARG A 58 7.38 0.15 -9.26
CA ARG A 58 6.19 -0.68 -9.46
C ARG A 58 5.20 -0.63 -8.29
N SER A 59 5.56 0.01 -7.19
CA SER A 59 4.75 0.06 -5.97
C SER A 59 4.96 1.38 -5.24
N LYS A 60 3.88 2.14 -5.12
CA LYS A 60 3.86 3.43 -4.42
C LYS A 60 4.12 3.28 -2.92
N LEU A 61 3.68 2.17 -2.31
CA LEU A 61 4.02 1.86 -0.93
C LEU A 61 5.52 1.57 -0.76
N ALA A 62 6.13 0.81 -1.68
CA ALA A 62 7.58 0.58 -1.66
C ALA A 62 8.37 1.88 -1.84
N ALA A 63 7.92 2.75 -2.76
CA ALA A 63 8.48 4.09 -2.92
C ALA A 63 8.39 4.89 -1.61
N ALA A 64 7.22 4.92 -0.96
CA ALA A 64 7.02 5.62 0.30
C ALA A 64 7.95 5.10 1.42
N ILE A 65 8.08 3.78 1.55
CA ILE A 65 8.99 3.14 2.53
C ILE A 65 10.43 3.58 2.29
N LEU A 66 10.92 3.52 1.05
CA LEU A 66 12.28 3.96 0.72
C LEU A 66 12.48 5.47 0.85
N LYS A 67 11.41 6.26 0.71
CA LYS A 67 11.38 7.70 0.93
C LYS A 67 11.28 8.09 2.41
N GLY A 68 11.12 7.13 3.31
CA GLY A 68 11.15 7.36 4.76
C GLY A 68 9.80 7.34 5.45
N LEU A 69 8.81 6.59 4.95
CA LEU A 69 7.60 6.30 5.72
C LEU A 69 7.98 5.74 7.09
N HIS A 70 7.63 6.46 8.16
CA HIS A 70 8.03 6.12 9.52
C HIS A 70 7.00 5.27 10.25
N ASN A 71 5.72 5.59 10.11
CA ASN A 71 4.62 4.90 10.77
C ASN A 71 4.03 3.87 9.81
N MET A 72 4.40 2.60 9.99
CA MET A 72 3.78 1.49 9.28
C MET A 72 2.60 0.95 10.11
N PRO A 73 1.34 1.09 9.64
CA PRO A 73 0.17 0.57 10.35
C PRO A 73 -0.10 -0.91 10.06
N ILE A 74 0.55 -1.50 9.04
CA ILE A 74 0.38 -2.91 8.64
C ILE A 74 1.36 -3.77 9.43
N GLY A 75 0.83 -4.68 10.24
CA GLY A 75 1.57 -5.72 10.97
C GLY A 75 1.27 -7.13 10.46
N GLU A 76 1.85 -8.15 11.10
CA GLU A 76 1.82 -9.54 10.61
C GLU A 76 0.40 -10.15 10.57
N SER A 77 -0.53 -9.65 11.39
CA SER A 77 -1.91 -10.12 11.50
C SER A 77 -2.94 -9.08 11.05
N SER A 78 -2.51 -7.99 10.43
CA SER A 78 -3.44 -6.93 10.04
C SER A 78 -4.44 -7.41 9.00
N SER A 79 -5.70 -7.01 9.17
CA SER A 79 -6.74 -7.13 8.17
C SER A 79 -6.77 -5.86 7.32
N ILE A 80 -6.60 -5.98 6.00
CA ILE A 80 -6.41 -4.86 5.07
C ILE A 80 -7.52 -4.88 4.02
N LEU A 81 -8.16 -3.73 3.81
CA LEU A 81 -8.98 -3.48 2.63
C LEU A 81 -8.14 -2.71 1.61
N TYR A 82 -7.79 -3.36 0.50
CA TYR A 82 -7.00 -2.78 -0.58
C TYR A 82 -7.93 -2.36 -1.72
N LEU A 83 -7.99 -1.06 -2.01
CA LEU A 83 -8.85 -0.48 -3.03
C LEU A 83 -8.03 -0.11 -4.28
N GLY A 84 -8.39 -0.67 -5.44
CA GLY A 84 -7.63 -0.51 -6.69
C GLY A 84 -6.48 -1.50 -6.78
N ALA A 85 -6.75 -2.78 -6.52
CA ALA A 85 -5.76 -3.85 -6.44
C ALA A 85 -5.05 -4.17 -7.77
N SER A 86 -5.68 -3.86 -8.91
CA SER A 86 -5.20 -4.17 -10.25
C SER A 86 -4.74 -5.64 -10.34
N THR A 87 -3.60 -5.94 -10.97
CA THR A 87 -3.06 -7.30 -11.09
C THR A 87 -2.46 -7.85 -9.80
N GLY A 88 -2.54 -7.14 -8.68
CA GLY A 88 -2.09 -7.62 -7.37
C GLY A 88 -0.57 -7.53 -7.11
N THR A 89 0.20 -6.77 -7.90
CA THR A 89 1.66 -6.62 -7.69
C THR A 89 2.00 -6.15 -6.27
N THR A 90 1.45 -5.01 -5.84
CA THR A 90 1.62 -4.48 -4.48
C THR A 90 0.93 -5.37 -3.44
N VAL A 91 -0.27 -5.87 -3.75
CA VAL A 91 -1.04 -6.78 -2.88
C VAL A 91 -0.21 -8.00 -2.50
N SER A 92 0.57 -8.57 -3.43
CA SER A 92 1.42 -9.72 -3.17
C SER A 92 2.49 -9.44 -2.10
N HIS A 93 3.03 -8.23 -2.05
CA HIS A 93 4.01 -7.82 -1.05
C HIS A 93 3.35 -7.47 0.28
N VAL A 94 2.15 -6.87 0.25
CA VAL A 94 1.34 -6.67 1.47
C VAL A 94 0.97 -8.04 2.09
N SER A 95 0.66 -9.05 1.26
CA SER A 95 0.42 -10.44 1.68
C SER A 95 1.64 -11.08 2.35
N ASP A 96 2.85 -10.78 1.87
CA ASP A 96 4.09 -11.22 2.50
C ASP A 96 4.34 -10.53 3.86
N ILE A 97 3.89 -9.27 4.02
CA ILE A 97 4.06 -8.49 5.27
C ILE A 97 3.08 -8.96 6.34
N ALA A 98 1.83 -9.24 5.95
CA ALA A 98 0.74 -9.68 6.82
C ALA A 98 0.35 -11.16 6.57
N PRO A 99 1.27 -12.12 6.78
CA PRO A 99 1.02 -13.53 6.43
C PRO A 99 -0.12 -14.18 7.23
N SER A 100 -0.38 -13.69 8.44
CA SER A 100 -1.48 -14.15 9.32
C SER A 100 -2.71 -13.24 9.25
N GLY A 101 -2.66 -12.20 8.42
CA GLY A 101 -3.74 -11.25 8.20
C GLY A 101 -4.71 -11.69 7.12
N ARG A 102 -5.57 -10.76 6.70
CA ARG A 102 -6.48 -10.93 5.55
C ARG A 102 -6.37 -9.70 4.65
N ILE A 103 -6.41 -9.88 3.34
CA ILE A 103 -6.37 -8.78 2.38
C ILE A 103 -7.57 -8.88 1.46
N TYR A 104 -8.55 -8.00 1.66
CA TYR A 104 -9.69 -7.84 0.77
C TYR A 104 -9.28 -6.93 -0.38
N ALA A 105 -9.02 -7.51 -1.55
CA ALA A 105 -8.45 -6.82 -2.70
C ALA A 105 -9.54 -6.47 -3.70
N VAL A 106 -10.02 -5.22 -3.63
CA VAL A 106 -11.08 -4.70 -4.51
C VAL A 106 -10.48 -4.18 -5.80
N GLU A 107 -10.99 -4.68 -6.92
CA GLU A 107 -10.68 -4.21 -8.27
C GLU A 107 -11.96 -4.16 -9.10
N VAL A 108 -12.10 -3.13 -9.94
CA VAL A 108 -13.31 -2.90 -10.74
C VAL A 108 -13.16 -3.47 -12.16
N ALA A 109 -11.95 -3.52 -12.69
CA ALA A 109 -11.69 -3.94 -14.05
C ALA A 109 -11.44 -5.45 -14.14
N TYR A 110 -12.18 -6.12 -15.03
CA TYR A 110 -12.15 -7.58 -15.20
C TYR A 110 -10.77 -8.12 -15.62
N GLU A 111 -10.08 -7.44 -16.54
CA GLU A 111 -8.79 -7.90 -17.06
C GLU A 111 -7.70 -7.98 -15.98
N PRO A 112 -7.40 -6.92 -15.20
CA PRO A 112 -6.46 -7.04 -14.09
C PRO A 112 -6.98 -7.95 -12.97
N PHE A 113 -8.30 -8.00 -12.75
CA PHE A 113 -8.91 -8.89 -11.76
C PHE A 113 -8.62 -10.36 -12.05
N SER A 114 -8.61 -10.80 -13.31
CA SER A 114 -8.25 -12.18 -13.67
C SER A 114 -6.86 -12.57 -13.13
N LYS A 115 -5.87 -11.66 -13.24
CA LYS A 115 -4.52 -11.89 -12.71
C LYS A 115 -4.47 -11.85 -11.19
N LEU A 116 -5.31 -11.02 -10.57
CA LEU A 116 -5.45 -10.95 -9.13
C LEU A 116 -6.06 -12.26 -8.57
N LEU A 117 -6.99 -12.88 -9.31
CA LEU A 117 -7.56 -14.18 -8.95
C LEU A 117 -6.49 -15.27 -8.98
N ASP A 118 -5.69 -15.36 -10.05
CA ASP A 118 -4.54 -16.30 -10.13
C ASP A 118 -3.56 -16.12 -8.96
N LEU A 119 -3.35 -14.87 -8.52
CA LEU A 119 -2.49 -14.56 -7.37
C LEU A 119 -3.14 -15.05 -6.06
N ALA A 120 -4.45 -14.84 -5.89
CA ALA A 120 -5.19 -15.26 -4.72
C ALA A 120 -5.25 -16.78 -4.56
N GLU A 121 -5.36 -17.53 -5.67
CA GLU A 121 -5.29 -19.00 -5.65
C GLU A 121 -3.96 -19.54 -5.07
N GLN A 122 -2.89 -18.73 -5.10
CA GLN A 122 -1.58 -19.10 -4.58
C GLN A 122 -1.35 -18.62 -3.14
N ARG A 123 -2.21 -17.74 -2.62
CA ARG A 123 -2.02 -16.97 -1.39
C ARG A 123 -3.31 -16.94 -0.57
N ASP A 124 -3.34 -17.79 0.45
CA ASP A 124 -4.49 -18.05 1.32
C ASP A 124 -4.99 -16.84 2.11
N ASN A 125 -4.21 -15.75 2.18
CA ASN A 125 -4.57 -14.50 2.86
C ASN A 125 -5.09 -13.40 1.92
N ILE A 126 -5.24 -13.65 0.61
CA ILE A 126 -5.79 -12.70 -0.35
C ILE A 126 -7.22 -13.11 -0.74
N TYR A 127 -8.15 -12.19 -0.57
CA TYR A 127 -9.57 -12.34 -0.91
C TYR A 127 -9.91 -11.33 -2.02
N PRO A 128 -9.88 -11.73 -3.29
CA PRO A 128 -10.15 -10.84 -4.41
C PRO A 128 -11.64 -10.53 -4.52
N ILE A 129 -11.99 -9.26 -4.75
CA ILE A 129 -13.38 -8.78 -4.86
C ILE A 129 -13.52 -7.96 -6.15
N LEU A 130 -14.35 -8.42 -7.08
CA LEU A 130 -14.64 -7.71 -8.33
C LEU A 130 -15.83 -6.77 -8.12
N GLU A 131 -15.56 -5.53 -7.68
CA GLU A 131 -16.59 -4.52 -7.45
C GLU A 131 -16.04 -3.08 -7.60
N ASP A 132 -16.95 -2.11 -7.71
CA ASP A 132 -16.60 -0.70 -7.71
C ASP A 132 -16.43 -0.16 -6.29
N ALA A 133 -15.21 0.31 -5.97
CA ALA A 133 -14.89 0.92 -4.68
C ALA A 133 -15.72 2.18 -4.34
N ASN A 134 -16.40 2.79 -5.32
CA ASN A 134 -17.37 3.87 -5.09
C ASN A 134 -18.59 3.42 -4.26
N LEU A 135 -18.87 2.12 -4.24
CA LEU A 135 -20.08 1.51 -3.69
C LEU A 135 -19.75 0.46 -2.61
N PRO A 136 -19.14 0.88 -1.47
CA PRO A 136 -18.72 -0.05 -0.42
C PRO A 136 -19.82 -0.96 0.12
N GLU A 137 -21.07 -0.51 0.07
CA GLU A 137 -22.25 -1.30 0.43
C GLU A 137 -22.41 -2.59 -0.38
N ARG A 138 -21.83 -2.68 -1.58
CA ARG A 138 -21.93 -3.87 -2.44
C ARG A 138 -21.01 -4.99 -2.02
N TYR A 139 -19.85 -4.66 -1.46
CA TYR A 139 -18.86 -5.66 -1.05
C TYR A 139 -18.68 -5.79 0.45
N ARG A 140 -19.35 -4.94 1.25
CA ARG A 140 -19.28 -5.04 2.72
C ARG A 140 -19.60 -6.43 3.27
N PHE A 141 -20.47 -7.19 2.60
CA PHE A 141 -20.86 -8.53 3.05
C PHE A 141 -19.74 -9.57 2.93
N PHE A 142 -18.71 -9.29 2.13
CA PHE A 142 -17.52 -10.14 1.98
C PHE A 142 -16.36 -9.70 2.90
N VAL A 143 -16.47 -8.52 3.50
CA VAL A 143 -15.40 -7.88 4.25
C VAL A 143 -15.74 -7.88 5.73
N ASP A 144 -14.95 -8.61 6.51
CA ASP A 144 -15.02 -8.63 7.97
C ASP A 144 -14.38 -7.36 8.57
N HIS A 145 -13.87 -7.43 9.80
CA HIS A 145 -13.05 -6.37 10.40
C HIS A 145 -11.88 -5.93 9.51
N VAL A 146 -11.61 -4.62 9.46
CA VAL A 146 -10.51 -3.97 8.73
C VAL A 146 -9.68 -3.12 9.68
N ASP A 147 -8.39 -3.40 9.80
CA ASP A 147 -7.45 -2.57 10.57
C ASP A 147 -6.94 -1.38 9.75
N VAL A 148 -6.66 -1.63 8.46
CA VAL A 148 -6.02 -0.68 7.56
C VAL A 148 -6.71 -0.64 6.20
N ILE A 149 -7.03 0.56 5.71
CA ILE A 149 -7.37 0.76 4.30
C ILE A 149 -6.12 1.17 3.52
N TYR A 150 -5.93 0.61 2.33
CA TYR A 150 -4.95 1.10 1.36
C TYR A 150 -5.66 1.42 0.05
N GLN A 151 -5.71 2.70 -0.33
CA GLN A 151 -6.32 3.13 -1.59
C GLN A 151 -5.29 3.57 -2.63
N ASP A 152 -5.32 2.94 -3.81
CA ASP A 152 -4.51 3.28 -4.98
C ASP A 152 -5.35 3.40 -6.26
N ILE A 153 -6.39 4.24 -6.21
CA ILE A 153 -7.37 4.42 -7.28
C ILE A 153 -7.06 5.67 -8.13
N SER A 154 -7.09 5.52 -9.45
CA SER A 154 -6.86 6.62 -10.43
C SER A 154 -8.16 7.29 -10.90
N GLN A 155 -9.03 7.70 -9.97
CA GLN A 155 -10.29 8.39 -10.30
C GLN A 155 -10.27 9.85 -9.81
N ARG A 156 -10.98 10.73 -10.52
CA ARG A 156 -11.09 12.16 -10.15
C ARG A 156 -11.70 12.36 -8.76
N ASN A 157 -12.64 11.50 -8.39
CA ASN A 157 -13.34 11.52 -7.11
C ASN A 157 -12.69 10.60 -6.05
N GLN A 158 -11.40 10.25 -6.17
CA GLN A 158 -10.71 9.33 -5.25
C GLN A 158 -10.85 9.73 -3.76
N ILE A 159 -10.97 11.02 -3.44
CA ILE A 159 -11.18 11.47 -2.05
C ILE A 159 -12.57 11.09 -1.54
N ALA A 160 -13.59 11.16 -2.39
CA ALA A 160 -14.94 10.73 -2.03
C ALA A 160 -15.00 9.21 -1.82
N ILE A 161 -14.36 8.44 -2.70
CA ILE A 161 -14.22 6.97 -2.57
C ILE A 161 -13.56 6.61 -1.24
N PHE A 162 -12.45 7.28 -0.94
CA PHE A 162 -11.70 7.09 0.30
C PHE A 162 -12.58 7.31 1.52
N LYS A 163 -13.28 8.45 1.57
CA LYS A 163 -14.17 8.79 2.69
C LYS A 163 -15.29 7.77 2.88
N ARG A 164 -15.98 7.35 1.80
CA ARG A 164 -17.06 6.36 1.89
C ARG A 164 -16.56 5.02 2.45
N ASN A 165 -15.38 4.58 2.05
CA ASN A 165 -14.78 3.36 2.58
C ASN A 165 -14.31 3.51 4.04
N MET A 166 -13.75 4.67 4.41
CA MET A 166 -13.43 4.98 5.80
C MET A 166 -14.68 4.94 6.68
N ASP A 167 -15.81 5.46 6.19
CA ASP A 167 -17.07 5.51 6.93
C ASP A 167 -17.73 4.13 7.08
N GLU A 168 -17.72 3.31 6.02
CA GLU A 168 -18.30 1.95 6.05
C GLU A 168 -17.49 0.99 6.93
N PHE A 169 -16.16 0.98 6.80
CA PHE A 169 -15.30 -0.04 7.42
C PHE A 169 -14.58 0.44 8.69
N GLN A 170 -14.55 1.74 8.95
CA GLN A 170 -14.02 2.35 10.18
C GLN A 170 -12.63 1.82 10.60
N PRO A 171 -11.63 1.80 9.69
CA PRO A 171 -10.30 1.30 10.02
C PRO A 171 -9.61 2.21 11.04
N ARG A 172 -8.60 1.69 11.72
CA ARG A 172 -7.76 2.51 12.61
C ARG A 172 -6.92 3.52 11.82
N SER A 173 -6.33 3.05 10.74
CA SER A 173 -5.40 3.81 9.91
C SER A 173 -5.71 3.58 8.43
N ALA A 174 -5.33 4.52 7.57
CA ALA A 174 -5.51 4.35 6.14
C ALA A 174 -4.45 5.09 5.34
N PHE A 175 -4.02 4.46 4.26
CA PHE A 175 -3.20 5.05 3.22
C PHE A 175 -4.07 5.52 2.06
N LEU A 176 -3.89 6.77 1.67
CA LEU A 176 -4.37 7.32 0.42
C LEU A 176 -3.18 7.60 -0.50
N VAL A 177 -3.11 6.91 -1.63
CA VAL A 177 -2.29 7.35 -2.75
C VAL A 177 -3.02 8.47 -3.47
N LEU A 178 -2.47 9.69 -3.38
CA LEU A 178 -2.93 10.85 -4.13
C LEU A 178 -2.26 10.89 -5.50
N LYS A 179 -3.05 10.65 -6.55
CA LYS A 179 -2.63 10.79 -7.96
C LYS A 179 -3.06 12.14 -8.50
N THR A 180 -2.21 13.15 -8.36
CA THR A 180 -2.63 14.55 -8.61
C THR A 180 -3.08 14.76 -10.06
N ARG A 181 -2.39 14.17 -11.03
CA ARG A 181 -2.75 14.25 -12.46
C ARG A 181 -4.07 13.56 -12.82
N SER A 182 -4.53 12.59 -12.03
CA SER A 182 -5.85 11.97 -12.20
C SER A 182 -6.99 12.86 -11.68
N ILE A 183 -6.70 13.81 -10.78
CA ILE A 183 -7.68 14.77 -10.27
C ILE A 183 -7.80 15.96 -11.22
N ALA A 184 -6.69 16.65 -11.47
CA ALA A 184 -6.61 17.77 -12.40
C ALA A 184 -5.22 17.83 -13.05
N SER A 185 -5.17 17.77 -14.37
CA SER A 185 -3.90 17.78 -15.12
C SER A 185 -3.26 19.16 -15.21
N THR A 186 -4.07 20.23 -15.16
CA THR A 186 -3.65 21.62 -15.37
C THR A 186 -3.25 22.34 -14.08
N GLU A 187 -3.64 21.82 -12.92
CA GLU A 187 -3.28 22.40 -11.63
C GLU A 187 -1.92 21.87 -11.15
N ASP A 188 -1.22 22.65 -10.32
CA ASP A 188 0.03 22.20 -9.72
C ASP A 188 -0.22 21.15 -8.62
N ALA A 189 0.66 20.15 -8.55
CA ALA A 189 0.53 19.02 -7.63
C ALA A 189 0.45 19.45 -6.15
N LYS A 190 1.15 20.54 -5.77
CA LYS A 190 1.15 21.07 -4.40
C LYS A 190 -0.20 21.70 -4.04
N THR A 191 -0.84 22.40 -4.96
CA THR A 191 -2.19 22.96 -4.76
C THR A 191 -3.23 21.85 -4.61
N ILE A 192 -3.18 20.81 -5.46
CA ILE A 192 -4.07 19.64 -5.32
C ILE A 192 -3.84 18.96 -3.96
N LEU A 193 -2.58 18.80 -3.55
CA LEU A 193 -2.24 18.26 -2.23
C LEU A 193 -2.83 19.11 -1.09
N ARG A 194 -2.67 20.44 -1.11
CA ARG A 194 -3.24 21.33 -0.07
C ARG A 194 -4.76 21.17 0.03
N LYS A 195 -5.48 21.23 -1.10
CA LYS A 195 -6.93 21.00 -1.16
C LYS A 195 -7.32 19.62 -0.63
N THR A 196 -6.52 18.60 -0.93
CA THR A 196 -6.75 17.23 -0.43
C THR A 196 -6.60 17.16 1.09
N ILE A 197 -5.56 17.78 1.64
CA ILE A 197 -5.31 17.84 3.08
C ILE A 197 -6.45 18.55 3.82
N GLU A 198 -6.97 19.64 3.26
CA GLU A 198 -8.17 20.32 3.78
C GLU A 198 -9.40 19.41 3.77
N GLN A 199 -9.61 18.67 2.66
CA GLN A 199 -10.70 17.70 2.57
C GLN A 199 -10.55 16.54 3.57
N LEU A 200 -9.33 16.17 3.95
CA LEU A 200 -9.04 15.12 4.93
C LEU A 200 -8.99 15.62 6.38
N SER A 201 -9.36 16.88 6.65
CA SER A 201 -9.34 17.48 7.98
C SER A 201 -10.18 16.76 9.05
N SER A 202 -11.11 15.89 8.66
CA SER A 202 -11.85 15.00 9.57
C SER A 202 -11.01 13.83 10.12
N TYR A 203 -9.83 13.57 9.56
CA TYR A 203 -8.90 12.54 9.99
C TYR A 203 -7.66 13.15 10.63
N ASN A 204 -6.86 12.34 11.31
CA ASN A 204 -5.57 12.77 11.84
C ASN A 204 -4.48 12.42 10.82
N ILE A 205 -3.97 13.41 10.09
CA ILE A 205 -2.91 13.20 9.11
C ILE A 205 -1.60 12.94 9.86
N ARG A 206 -1.03 11.75 9.68
CA ARG A 206 0.22 11.32 10.31
C ARG A 206 1.43 11.66 9.48
N GLU A 207 1.37 11.34 8.19
CA GLU A 207 2.48 11.55 7.26
C GLU A 207 1.95 11.88 5.86
N VAL A 208 2.73 12.69 5.14
CA VAL A 208 2.53 13.01 3.73
C VAL A 208 3.88 12.84 3.05
N ILE A 209 3.97 11.90 2.10
CA ILE A 209 5.23 11.50 1.48
C ILE A 209 5.14 11.76 -0.02
N ASP A 210 6.04 12.61 -0.53
CA ASP A 210 6.27 12.77 -1.96
C ASP A 210 7.01 11.55 -2.51
N LEU A 211 6.44 10.89 -3.51
CA LEU A 211 6.96 9.64 -4.08
C LEU A 211 8.07 9.85 -5.13
N SER A 212 8.36 11.11 -5.48
CA SER A 212 9.45 11.45 -6.40
C SER A 212 10.81 11.01 -5.83
N PRO A 213 11.73 10.44 -6.63
CA PRO A 213 11.68 10.31 -8.09
C PRO A 213 11.08 8.98 -8.60
N TYR A 214 10.60 8.11 -7.72
CA TYR A 214 10.07 6.79 -8.14
C TYR A 214 8.74 6.91 -8.88
N ASP A 215 7.89 7.84 -8.45
CA ASP A 215 6.64 8.17 -9.12
C ASP A 215 6.35 9.67 -8.94
N THR A 216 6.53 10.44 -10.01
CA THR A 216 6.40 11.90 -9.99
C THR A 216 4.94 12.34 -9.89
N ASP A 217 4.68 13.49 -9.27
CA ASP A 217 3.32 14.05 -9.07
C ASP A 217 2.37 13.17 -8.23
N HIS A 218 2.95 12.27 -7.43
CA HIS A 218 2.22 11.36 -6.55
C HIS A 218 2.64 11.55 -5.09
N TYR A 219 1.65 11.46 -4.20
CA TYR A 219 1.86 11.46 -2.76
C TYR A 219 1.23 10.23 -2.13
N LEU A 220 1.84 9.72 -1.06
CA LEU A 220 1.20 8.79 -0.14
C LEU A 220 0.89 9.53 1.15
N ILE A 221 -0.38 9.54 1.53
CA ILE A 221 -0.90 10.20 2.72
C ILE A 221 -1.33 9.12 3.70
N LEU A 222 -0.74 9.11 4.89
CA LEU A 222 -1.18 8.25 5.99
C LEU A 222 -2.06 9.08 6.93
N VAL A 223 -3.25 8.57 7.20
CA VAL A 223 -4.18 9.12 8.18
C VAL A 223 -4.55 8.07 9.23
N ASP A 224 -4.88 8.53 10.42
CA ASP A 224 -5.65 7.76 11.39
C ASP A 224 -7.08 8.29 11.46
N ALA A 225 -8.04 7.41 11.76
CA ALA A 225 -9.37 7.83 12.12
C ALA A 225 -9.30 8.74 13.37
N LYS A 226 -9.98 9.90 13.34
CA LYS A 226 -10.20 10.65 14.58
C LYS A 226 -11.10 9.78 15.44
N GLY A 227 -10.61 9.41 16.63
CA GLY A 227 -11.27 8.48 17.53
C GLY A 227 -12.77 8.71 17.55
N VAL A 228 -13.53 7.61 17.36
CA VAL A 228 -14.98 7.64 17.39
C VAL A 228 -15.41 8.40 18.64
N ARG A 229 -16.09 9.54 18.45
CA ARG A 229 -16.91 10.12 19.52
C ARG A 229 -17.97 9.06 19.82
N ARG A 230 -17.67 8.15 20.74
CA ARG A 230 -18.68 7.43 21.50
C ARG A 230 -19.06 8.29 22.68
#